data_AF-A0A0F9TS35-F1
#
_entry.id   AF-A0A0F9TS35-F1
#
_cell.length_a   1.000
_cell.length_b   1.000
_cell.length_c   1.000
_cell.angle_alpha   90.00
_cell.angle_beta   90.00
_cell.angle_gamma   90.00
#
_symmetry.space_group_name_H-M   'P 1'
#
loop_
_entity.id
_entity.type
_entity.pdbx_description
1 polymer ?
#
loop_
_entity_poly.entity_id
_entity_poly.type
_entity_poly.pdbx_seq_one_letter_code
_entity_poly.pdbx_strand_id
1 'polypeptide(L)' 'MNISGAITSANTPTFDYERQAWVKDGRYIRCGHQEKMDCRCYGRLHEGERVNK' A
#
# COMPACT_ATOMS: atom_id res chain seq x y z
N MET A 1 5.81 -21.36 27.71
CA MET A 1 6.30 -20.76 26.45
C MET A 1 5.67 -19.39 26.33
N ASN A 2 6.47 -18.32 26.44
CA ASN A 2 6.00 -16.94 26.28
C ASN A 2 5.66 -16.71 24.81
N ILE A 3 4.38 -16.73 24.46
CA ILE A 3 3.93 -16.12 23.21
C ILE A 3 3.87 -14.60 23.39
N SER A 4 5.03 -13.99 23.65
CA SER A 4 5.24 -12.55 23.42
C SER A 4 5.39 -12.31 21.91
N GLY A 5 4.49 -12.89 21.12
CA GLY A 5 4.30 -12.51 19.74
C GLY A 5 3.36 -11.33 19.80
N ALA A 6 3.91 -10.11 19.86
CA ALA A 6 3.16 -8.96 19.42
C ALA A 6 2.49 -9.36 18.10
N ILE A 7 1.17 -9.36 18.07
CA ILE A 7 0.38 -9.25 16.85
C ILE A 7 0.82 -7.92 16.23
N THR A 8 1.97 -7.93 15.57
CA THR A 8 2.50 -6.78 14.85
C THR A 8 1.55 -6.59 13.70
N SER A 9 0.59 -5.70 13.95
CA SER A 9 -0.34 -5.10 13.02
C SER A 9 0.42 -4.35 11.91
N ALA A 10 1.23 -5.08 11.13
CA ALA A 10 2.11 -4.55 10.11
C ALA A 10 1.80 -5.13 8.71
N ASN A 11 0.71 -5.89 8.56
CA ASN A 11 0.32 -6.46 7.27
C ASN A 11 -0.94 -5.81 6.65
N THR A 12 -1.62 -4.93 7.38
CA THR A 12 -2.80 -4.23 6.86
C THR A 12 -2.34 -3.08 5.95
N PRO A 13 -2.70 -3.06 4.66
CA PRO A 13 -2.42 -1.92 3.81
C PRO A 13 -3.26 -0.72 4.27
N THR A 14 -2.62 0.44 4.45
CA THR A 14 -3.27 1.71 4.76
C THR A 14 -3.61 2.42 3.47
N PHE A 15 -4.73 3.14 3.41
CA PHE A 15 -5.08 3.96 2.26
C PHE A 15 -4.57 5.39 2.46
N ASP A 16 -3.75 5.86 1.53
CA ASP A 16 -3.32 7.25 1.40
C ASP A 16 -4.39 8.02 0.64
N TYR A 17 -5.17 8.84 1.35
CA TYR A 17 -6.27 9.61 0.78
C TYR A 17 -5.79 10.80 -0.06
N GLU A 18 -4.59 11.31 0.18
CA GLU A 18 -4.03 12.44 -0.57
C GLU A 18 -3.67 12.00 -1.99
N ARG A 19 -3.10 10.80 -2.12
CA ARG A 19 -2.69 10.22 -3.42
C ARG A 19 -3.67 9.18 -3.96
N GLN A 20 -4.75 8.91 -3.22
CA GLN A 20 -5.73 7.87 -3.51
C GLN A 20 -5.07 6.52 -3.83
N ALA A 21 -4.09 6.14 -3.00
CA ALA A 21 -3.24 4.99 -3.23
C ALA A 21 -3.16 4.10 -2.00
N TRP A 22 -3.05 2.79 -2.23
CA TRP A 22 -2.82 1.85 -1.15
C TRP A 22 -1.33 1.84 -0.80
N VAL A 23 -1.05 1.74 0.50
CA VAL A 23 0.28 1.72 1.07
C VAL A 23 0.42 0.46 1.92
N LYS A 24 1.42 -0.36 1.65
CA LYS A 24 1.75 -1.53 2.44
C LYS A 24 3.22 -1.46 2.82
N ASP A 25 3.54 -1.69 4.10
CA ASP A 25 4.93 -1.65 4.59
C ASP A 25 5.65 -0.30 4.30
N GLY A 26 4.89 0.80 4.33
CA GLY A 26 5.42 2.13 3.98
C GLY A 26 5.76 2.31 2.50
N ARG A 27 5.26 1.45 1.61
CA ARG A 27 5.42 1.55 0.16
C ARG A 27 4.07 1.60 -0.55
N TYR A 28 3.98 2.39 -1.61
CA TYR A 28 2.79 2.37 -2.46
C TYR A 28 2.66 1.01 -3.17
N ILE A 29 1.44 0.48 -3.23
CA ILE A 29 1.14 -0.76 -3.94
C ILE A 29 0.23 -0.48 -5.15
N ARG A 30 0.33 -1.36 -6.15
CA ARG A 30 -0.46 -1.28 -7.37
C ARG A 30 -1.95 -1.23 -7.05
N CYS A 31 -2.68 -0.33 -7.71
CA CYS A 31 -4.13 -0.35 -7.65
C CYS A 31 -4.67 -1.61 -8.35
N GLY A 32 -5.64 -2.29 -7.74
CA GLY A 32 -6.21 -3.56 -8.23
C GLY A 32 -7.17 -3.42 -9.42
N HIS A 33 -7.11 -2.33 -10.17
CA HIS A 33 -7.96 -2.11 -11.34
C HIS A 33 -7.52 -3.01 -12.50
N GLN A 34 -8.49 -3.43 -13.33
CA GLN A 34 -8.21 -4.26 -14.50
C GLN A 34 -7.25 -3.55 -15.46
N GLU A 35 -6.31 -4.28 -16.05
CA GLU A 35 -5.25 -3.70 -16.90
C GLU A 35 -5.78 -2.99 -18.16
N LYS A 36 -7.00 -3.34 -18.57
CA LYS A 36 -7.73 -2.72 -19.68
C LYS A 36 -8.29 -1.34 -19.35
N MET A 37 -8.38 -0.97 -18.07
CA MET A 37 -8.59 0.42 -17.68
C MET A 37 -7.23 1.11 -17.73
N ASP A 38 -7.12 2.17 -18.54
CA ASP A 38 -5.96 3.09 -18.57
C ASP A 38 -5.91 3.89 -17.26
N CYS A 39 -5.72 3.19 -16.14
CA CYS A 39 -5.76 3.77 -14.82
C CYS A 39 -4.42 4.44 -14.52
N ARG A 40 -4.42 5.77 -14.52
CA ARG A 40 -3.29 6.63 -14.13
C ARG A 40 -3.24 6.84 -12.61
N CYS A 41 -3.57 5.81 -11.84
CA CYS A 41 -3.58 5.86 -10.39
C CYS A 41 -2.16 6.02 -9.85
N TYR A 42 -1.99 6.79 -8.78
CA TYR A 42 -0.68 7.01 -8.15
C TYR A 42 -0.05 5.67 -7.71
N GLY A 43 -0.85 4.74 -7.19
CA GLY A 43 -0.36 3.42 -6.77
C GLY A 43 0.25 2.55 -7.90
N ARG A 44 -0.19 2.70 -9.16
CA ARG A 44 0.42 2.02 -10.32
C ARG A 44 1.65 2.76 -10.83
N LEU A 45 1.59 4.09 -10.85
CA LEU A 45 2.69 4.94 -11.31
C LEU A 45 3.90 4.90 -10.34
N HIS A 46 3.63 4.73 -9.04
CA HIS A 46 4.61 4.75 -7.96
C HIS A 46 4.65 3.42 -7.21
N GLU A 47 4.31 2.30 -7.86
CA GLU A 47 4.38 0.97 -7.26
C GLU A 47 5.78 0.71 -6.67
N GLY A 48 5.86 0.35 -5.39
CA GLY A 48 7.10 0.06 -4.68
C GLY A 48 7.84 1.29 -4.16
N GLU A 49 7.40 2.50 -4.51
CA GLU A 49 7.95 3.76 -4.01
C GLU A 49 7.65 3.91 -2.50
N ARG A 50 8.62 4.40 -1.73
CA ARG A 50 8.41 4.66 -0.30
C ARG A 50 7.52 5.87 -0.12
N VAL A 51 6.55 5.76 0.77
CA VAL A 51 5.76 6.91 1.22
C VAL A 51 6.69 7.86 1.95
N ASN A 52 6.93 9.02 1.35
CA ASN A 52 7.63 10.13 1.99
C ASN A 52 6.56 11.12 2.45
N LYS A 53 6.27 11.11 3.75
CA LYS A 53 5.27 11.99 4.38
C LYS A 53 5.97 13.18 5.02
#